data_AF-A0AAD4WAI0-F1
#
_entry.id   AF-A0AAD4WAI0-F1
#
_cell.length_a   1.000
_cell.length_b   1.000
_cell.length_c   1.000
_cell.angle_alpha   90.00
_cell.angle_beta   90.00
_cell.angle_gamma   90.00
#
_symmetry.space_group_name_H-M   'P 1'
#
loop_
_entity.id
_entity.type
_entity.pdbx_description
1 polymer ?
#
loop_
_entity_poly.entity_id
_entity_poly.type
_entity_poly.pdbx_seq_one_letter_code
_entity_poly.pdbx_strand_id
1 'polypeptide(L)'
;MVIRDELPFSHVENMGFRDLMLEVQLKFDLHHLTSLVVVTAYFIDVDWHLHKRIISFCVIPNHKGESIGKLLESCLNDWGIEKVFAITVDNATPNDKMISYMKGMKELDSSNMAISNLVRYIHSSATRLANWRKCVSFENLDIKGIVPLDVCTRWNSTYLLLEGALKYQKAFERMLEDDVDPHFVSFFMDDDVEKRKKRVGPPTSNDWDCAKVLIEFLKFYYEATLKFSGSKVVTSHQVFPQMCAIYVQFEKFCASEDSLMKSIATSIKRKFDKYWGNVDDINKMLLIAIVLDPRYKMEYLLFSLSDIESNPSKVDELQKGVKDFLMHMYEVYKVADKYLFEKPQNLKNPNFELLSWWSENSPRFLVVSKIAKDVFGIPISTVASESAFSLGGRIVDPFRASLTPKMVEALVCTSD
;
A
#
# COMPACT_ATOMS: atom_id res chain seq x y z
N MET A 1 -34.74 -9.04 -22.39
CA MET A 1 -33.92 -9.92 -21.55
C MET A 1 -32.46 -9.56 -21.82
N VAL A 2 -31.90 -8.64 -21.02
CA VAL A 2 -30.54 -8.13 -21.22
C VAL A 2 -29.59 -9.16 -20.62
N ILE A 3 -28.84 -9.82 -21.50
CA ILE A 3 -27.69 -10.65 -21.16
C ILE A 3 -26.69 -9.74 -20.45
N ARG A 4 -26.37 -10.04 -19.19
CA ARG A 4 -25.53 -9.17 -18.35
C ARG A 4 -24.43 -9.92 -17.62
N ASP A 5 -23.94 -11.02 -18.18
CA ASP A 5 -22.73 -11.68 -17.69
C ASP A 5 -21.99 -12.33 -18.89
N GLU A 6 -20.76 -11.86 -19.16
CA GLU A 6 -19.85 -12.45 -20.15
C GLU A 6 -19.22 -13.73 -19.56
N LEU A 7 -19.97 -14.82 -19.54
CA LEU A 7 -19.45 -16.17 -19.36
C LEU A 7 -19.71 -17.00 -20.63
N PRO A 8 -18.77 -17.85 -21.09
CA PRO A 8 -19.01 -18.70 -22.24
C PRO A 8 -20.11 -19.74 -21.94
N PHE A 9 -20.99 -20.00 -22.91
CA PHE A 9 -22.09 -20.96 -22.82
C PHE A 9 -21.66 -22.38 -22.37
N SER A 10 -20.40 -22.76 -22.60
CA SER A 10 -19.85 -24.06 -22.18
C SER A 10 -19.85 -24.29 -20.67
N HIS A 11 -19.92 -23.23 -19.85
CA HIS A 11 -19.93 -23.34 -18.39
C HIS A 11 -21.28 -23.86 -17.84
N VAL A 12 -22.38 -23.57 -18.54
CA VAL A 12 -23.76 -23.94 -18.14
C VAL A 12 -24.19 -25.32 -18.64
N GLU A 13 -23.35 -25.93 -19.49
CA GLU A 13 -23.58 -27.26 -20.06
C GLU A 13 -22.80 -28.37 -19.34
N ASN A 14 -21.90 -28.01 -18.41
CA ASN A 14 -21.15 -29.00 -17.64
C ASN A 14 -22.09 -29.78 -16.69
N MET A 15 -22.02 -31.11 -16.75
CA MET A 15 -22.84 -32.01 -15.92
C MET A 15 -22.74 -31.67 -14.43
N GLY A 16 -21.53 -31.36 -13.94
CA GLY A 16 -21.32 -31.00 -12.53
C GLY A 16 -22.06 -29.73 -12.09
N PHE A 17 -22.30 -28.78 -13.00
CA PHE A 17 -23.06 -27.56 -12.70
C PHE A 17 -24.58 -27.85 -12.65
N ARG A 18 -25.07 -28.76 -13.49
CA ARG A 18 -26.48 -29.17 -13.48
C ARG A 18 -26.82 -30.03 -12.26
N ASP A 19 -25.90 -30.89 -11.85
CA ASP A 19 -26.05 -31.72 -10.64
C ASP A 19 -26.02 -30.87 -9.36
N LEU A 20 -25.12 -29.87 -9.30
CA LEU A 20 -25.04 -28.90 -8.20
C LEU A 20 -26.34 -28.07 -8.05
N MET A 21 -26.96 -27.69 -9.16
CA MET A 21 -28.20 -26.90 -9.18
C MET A 21 -29.45 -27.72 -8.79
N LEU A 22 -29.39 -29.05 -8.83
CA LEU A 22 -30.48 -29.93 -8.40
C LEU A 22 -30.46 -30.20 -6.89
N GLU A 23 -29.29 -30.14 -6.23
CA GLU A 23 -29.15 -30.44 -4.80
C GLU A 23 -29.31 -29.22 -3.88
N VAL A 24 -28.99 -28.01 -4.35
CA VAL A 24 -28.86 -26.85 -3.46
C VAL A 24 -30.07 -25.92 -3.54
N GLN A 25 -31.15 -26.28 -2.83
CA GLN A 25 -32.05 -25.26 -2.27
C GLN A 25 -31.66 -25.03 -0.82
N LEU A 26 -31.11 -23.87 -0.47
CA LEU A 26 -31.10 -23.35 0.91
C LEU A 26 -30.66 -21.87 0.93
N LYS A 27 -31.45 -21.02 1.58
CA LYS A 27 -31.17 -19.61 1.88
C LYS A 27 -30.38 -19.49 3.18
N PHE A 28 -29.45 -18.53 3.25
CA PHE A 28 -28.88 -18.04 4.51
C PHE A 28 -28.73 -16.52 4.51
N ASP A 29 -28.88 -15.96 5.71
CA ASP A 29 -28.76 -14.54 6.07
C ASP A 29 -27.36 -14.28 6.63
N LEU A 30 -26.58 -13.43 5.97
CA LEU A 30 -25.28 -12.94 6.45
C LEU A 30 -25.45 -11.48 6.89
N HIS A 31 -25.96 -11.29 8.11
CA HIS A 31 -25.94 -10.00 8.78
C HIS A 31 -24.90 -10.01 9.91
N HIS A 32 -24.02 -8.99 9.87
CA HIS A 32 -23.07 -8.48 10.89
C HIS A 32 -21.57 -8.71 10.64
N LEU A 33 -20.88 -7.60 10.32
CA LEU A 33 -19.46 -7.25 10.55
C LEU A 33 -18.52 -8.44 10.87
N THR A 34 -18.18 -9.23 9.85
CA THR A 34 -17.15 -10.27 9.93
C THR A 34 -15.79 -9.69 9.58
N SER A 35 -14.86 -9.71 10.53
CA SER A 35 -13.46 -9.36 10.29
C SER A 35 -12.73 -10.55 9.64
N LEU A 36 -11.97 -10.30 8.59
CA LEU A 36 -11.24 -11.33 7.84
C LEU A 36 -9.74 -11.26 8.14
N VAL A 37 -9.09 -12.42 8.18
CA VAL A 37 -7.63 -12.55 8.21
C VAL A 37 -7.20 -13.38 7.01
N VAL A 38 -6.10 -12.95 6.39
CA VAL A 38 -5.47 -13.68 5.28
C VAL A 38 -4.04 -13.95 5.68
N VAL A 39 -3.63 -15.22 5.59
CA VAL A 39 -2.25 -15.63 5.78
C VAL A 39 -1.67 -15.95 4.42
N THR A 40 -0.59 -15.26 4.07
CA THR A 40 0.11 -15.46 2.80
C THR A 40 1.55 -15.85 3.09
N ALA A 41 1.97 -17.03 2.63
CA ALA A 41 3.34 -17.48 2.67
C ALA A 41 4.13 -16.90 1.50
N TYR A 42 5.32 -16.39 1.78
CA TYR A 42 6.28 -15.96 0.78
C TYR A 42 7.59 -16.71 1.00
N PHE A 43 8.16 -17.25 -0.07
CA PHE A 43 9.43 -17.96 -0.03
C PHE A 43 10.10 -17.93 -1.41
N ILE A 44 11.42 -18.11 -1.44
CA ILE A 44 12.18 -18.27 -2.68
C ILE A 44 12.58 -19.74 -2.80
N ASP A 45 12.23 -20.36 -3.93
CA ASP A 45 12.50 -21.78 -4.17
C ASP A 45 13.99 -22.06 -4.48
N VAL A 46 14.30 -23.33 -4.77
CA VAL A 46 15.66 -23.75 -5.13
C VAL A 46 16.15 -23.09 -6.42
N ASP A 47 15.23 -22.81 -7.34
CA ASP A 47 15.45 -22.21 -8.67
C ASP A 47 15.41 -20.67 -8.65
N TRP A 48 15.37 -20.05 -7.47
CA TRP A 48 15.38 -18.61 -7.25
C TRP A 48 14.13 -17.87 -7.73
N HIS A 49 13.00 -18.56 -7.82
CA HIS A 49 11.70 -17.95 -8.06
C HIS A 49 11.06 -17.52 -6.74
N LEU A 50 10.56 -16.29 -6.70
CA LEU A 50 9.74 -15.80 -5.59
C LEU A 50 8.33 -16.39 -5.72
N HIS A 51 7.91 -17.12 -4.68
CA HIS A 51 6.56 -17.60 -4.52
C HIS A 51 5.79 -16.74 -3.53
N LYS A 52 4.52 -16.51 -3.87
CA LYS A 52 3.48 -15.97 -3.01
C LYS A 52 2.34 -16.99 -3.02
N ARG A 53 1.90 -17.43 -1.85
CA ARG A 53 0.81 -18.41 -1.71
C ARG A 53 -0.12 -18.01 -0.57
N ILE A 54 -1.41 -17.84 -0.87
CA ILE A 54 -2.42 -17.71 0.19
C ILE A 54 -2.62 -19.09 0.83
N ILE A 55 -2.27 -19.21 2.11
CA ILE A 55 -2.32 -20.47 2.86
C ILE A 55 -3.48 -20.53 3.87
N SER A 56 -4.09 -19.38 4.17
CA SER A 56 -5.36 -19.32 4.90
C SER A 56 -6.15 -18.05 4.56
N PHE A 57 -7.47 -18.18 4.51
CA PHE A 57 -8.43 -17.08 4.34
C PHE A 57 -9.63 -17.35 5.24
N CYS A 58 -9.74 -16.62 6.35
CA CYS A 58 -10.64 -17.00 7.44
C CYS A 58 -11.33 -15.79 8.09
N VAL A 59 -12.53 -16.04 8.61
CA VAL A 59 -13.27 -15.07 9.42
C VAL A 59 -12.84 -15.21 10.87
N ILE A 60 -12.46 -14.09 11.51
CA ILE A 60 -12.15 -14.03 12.93
C ILE A 60 -13.31 -13.38 13.71
N PRO A 61 -13.58 -13.88 14.94
CA PRO A 61 -14.63 -13.31 15.77
C PRO A 61 -14.25 -11.95 16.38
N ASN A 62 -12.95 -11.64 16.46
CA ASN A 62 -12.44 -10.37 16.99
C ASN A 62 -10.96 -10.14 16.61
N HIS A 63 -10.49 -8.90 16.69
CA HIS A 63 -9.12 -8.47 16.36
C HIS A 63 -8.11 -8.58 17.53
N LYS A 64 -8.32 -9.47 18.51
CA LYS A 64 -7.36 -9.62 19.62
C LYS A 64 -6.13 -10.41 19.14
N GLY A 65 -4.94 -9.97 19.55
CA GLY A 65 -3.67 -10.60 19.18
C GLY A 65 -3.60 -12.10 19.52
N GLU A 66 -4.20 -12.53 20.63
CA GLU A 66 -4.28 -13.96 21.00
C GLU A 66 -5.10 -14.79 20.01
N SER A 67 -6.23 -14.25 19.52
CA SER A 67 -7.08 -14.95 18.55
C SER A 67 -6.39 -15.09 17.20
N ILE A 68 -5.70 -14.03 16.75
CA ILE A 68 -4.90 -14.04 15.53
C ILE A 68 -3.70 -14.99 15.67
N GLY A 69 -3.03 -15.00 16.83
CA GLY A 69 -1.90 -15.89 17.12
C GLY A 69 -2.28 -17.37 17.07
N LYS A 70 -3.37 -17.76 17.71
CA LYS A 70 -3.90 -19.14 17.66
C LYS A 70 -4.27 -19.58 16.25
N LEU A 71 -4.84 -18.65 15.47
CA LEU A 71 -5.19 -18.91 14.07
C LEU A 71 -3.93 -19.15 13.24
N LEU A 72 -2.92 -18.30 13.39
CA LEU A 72 -1.65 -18.46 12.69
C LEU A 72 -0.96 -19.77 13.08
N GLU A 73 -0.92 -20.11 14.37
CA GLU A 73 -0.37 -21.38 14.87
C GLU A 73 -1.07 -22.59 14.24
N SER A 74 -2.42 -22.61 14.23
CA SER A 74 -3.19 -23.68 13.57
C SER A 74 -2.86 -23.76 12.08
N CYS A 75 -2.87 -22.63 11.37
CA CYS A 75 -2.55 -22.56 9.96
C CYS A 75 -1.15 -23.12 9.65
N LEU A 76 -0.13 -22.74 10.43
CA LEU A 76 1.23 -23.24 10.23
C LEU A 76 1.32 -24.75 10.46
N ASN A 77 0.64 -25.26 11.50
CA ASN A 77 0.57 -26.69 11.79
C ASN A 77 -0.14 -27.49 10.68
N ASP A 78 -1.25 -26.98 10.16
CA ASP A 78 -2.02 -27.64 9.09
C ASP A 78 -1.19 -27.79 7.80
N TRP A 79 -0.31 -26.82 7.53
CA TRP A 79 0.62 -26.86 6.39
C TRP A 79 1.97 -27.55 6.70
N GLY A 80 2.18 -28.04 7.93
CA GLY A 80 3.45 -28.65 8.35
C GLY A 80 4.64 -27.69 8.38
N ILE A 81 4.39 -26.39 8.59
CA ILE A 81 5.42 -25.34 8.62
C ILE A 81 5.97 -25.20 10.03
N GLU A 82 7.15 -25.78 10.28
CA GLU A 82 7.77 -25.78 11.60
C GLU A 82 8.64 -24.54 11.89
N LYS A 83 9.15 -23.89 10.83
CA LYS A 83 10.10 -22.77 10.95
C LYS A 83 9.61 -21.57 10.15
N VAL A 84 9.42 -20.46 10.86
CA VAL A 84 9.06 -19.17 10.27
C VAL A 84 10.22 -18.21 10.46
N PHE A 85 10.72 -17.67 9.35
CA PHE A 85 11.83 -16.71 9.37
C PHE A 85 11.38 -15.31 9.81
N ALA A 86 10.28 -14.83 9.24
CA ALA A 86 9.71 -13.52 9.55
C ALA A 86 8.19 -13.53 9.35
N ILE A 87 7.50 -12.67 10.09
CA ILE A 87 6.08 -12.38 9.94
C ILE A 87 5.96 -10.88 9.67
N THR A 88 5.26 -10.52 8.60
CA THR A 88 4.90 -9.13 8.32
C THR A 88 3.41 -8.95 8.56
N VAL A 89 3.07 -7.92 9.32
CA VAL A 89 1.69 -7.59 9.69
C VAL A 89 1.41 -6.13 9.36
N ASP A 90 0.16 -5.82 9.07
CA ASP A 90 -0.29 -4.45 8.96
C ASP A 90 -0.35 -3.82 10.36
N ASN A 91 0.33 -2.70 10.54
CA ASN A 91 0.20 -1.92 11.77
C ASN A 91 -1.07 -1.05 11.70
N ALA A 92 -2.24 -1.68 11.58
CA ALA A 92 -3.50 -1.02 11.23
C ALA A 92 -3.82 0.16 12.16
N THR A 93 -3.69 0.00 13.49
CA THR A 93 -4.07 1.05 14.45
C THR A 93 -3.13 2.28 14.42
N PRO A 94 -1.79 2.14 14.38
CA PRO A 94 -0.89 3.27 14.17
C PRO A 94 -0.97 3.88 12.77
N ASN A 95 -1.25 3.10 11.72
CA ASN A 95 -1.45 3.63 10.36
C ASN A 95 -2.74 4.46 10.27
N ASP A 96 -3.85 3.98 10.84
CA ASP A 96 -5.11 4.75 10.92
C ASP A 96 -4.94 6.01 11.74
N LYS A 97 -4.25 5.93 12.89
CA LYS A 97 -3.91 7.09 13.70
C LYS A 97 -2.95 8.02 12.97
N MET A 98 -1.99 7.51 12.20
CA MET A 98 -1.08 8.33 11.39
C MET A 98 -1.86 9.06 10.31
N ILE A 99 -2.75 8.38 9.58
CA ILE A 99 -3.57 8.98 8.52
C ILE A 99 -4.54 10.00 9.11
N SER A 100 -5.24 9.67 10.21
CA SER A 100 -6.10 10.62 10.92
C SER A 100 -5.31 11.80 11.48
N TYR A 101 -4.08 11.56 11.94
CA TYR A 101 -3.21 12.60 12.48
C TYR A 101 -2.62 13.44 11.36
N MET A 102 -2.23 12.87 10.21
CA MET A 102 -1.84 13.53 8.95
C MET A 102 -2.94 14.46 8.48
N LYS A 103 -4.18 13.96 8.46
CA LYS A 103 -5.40 14.73 8.21
C LYS A 103 -5.69 15.77 9.30
N GLY A 104 -5.30 15.55 10.55
CA GLY A 104 -5.52 16.48 11.68
C GLY A 104 -4.83 17.86 11.63
N MET A 105 -4.21 18.24 10.51
CA MET A 105 -3.89 19.65 10.25
C MET A 105 -5.18 20.35 9.83
N LYS A 106 -5.82 21.08 10.75
CA LYS A 106 -7.18 21.65 10.53
C LYS A 106 -7.38 22.32 9.17
N GLU A 107 -6.38 23.06 8.70
CA GLU A 107 -6.41 23.81 7.43
C GLU A 107 -6.23 22.93 6.18
N LEU A 108 -5.37 21.91 6.27
CA LEU A 108 -5.19 20.93 5.20
C LEU A 108 -6.36 19.94 5.15
N ASP A 109 -6.93 19.60 6.32
CA ASP A 109 -8.13 18.77 6.45
C ASP A 109 -9.32 19.45 5.79
N SER A 110 -9.54 20.74 6.07
CA SER A 110 -10.63 21.50 5.47
C SER A 110 -10.46 21.59 3.96
N SER A 111 -9.24 21.86 3.47
CA SER A 111 -8.94 21.94 2.03
C SER A 111 -9.22 20.61 1.32
N ASN A 112 -8.70 19.51 1.88
CA ASN A 112 -8.93 18.16 1.34
C ASN A 112 -10.41 17.76 1.41
N MET A 113 -11.10 18.08 2.51
CA MET A 113 -12.53 17.81 2.65
C MET A 113 -13.36 18.61 1.65
N ALA A 114 -13.00 19.87 1.38
CA ALA A 114 -13.69 20.69 0.39
C ALA A 114 -13.61 20.06 -1.01
N ILE A 115 -12.41 19.66 -1.43
CA ILE A 115 -12.20 19.03 -2.75
C ILE A 115 -12.84 17.63 -2.78
N SER A 116 -12.75 16.85 -1.69
CA SER A 116 -13.44 15.55 -1.58
C SER A 116 -14.96 15.69 -1.71
N ASN A 117 -15.55 16.70 -1.06
CA ASN A 117 -16.98 16.99 -1.14
C ASN A 117 -17.39 17.44 -2.55
N LEU A 118 -16.55 18.26 -3.19
CA LEU A 118 -16.72 18.68 -4.59
C LEU A 118 -16.76 17.49 -5.55
N VAL A 119 -15.85 16.53 -5.40
CA VAL A 119 -15.84 15.32 -6.22
C VAL A 119 -17.03 14.42 -5.88
N ARG A 120 -17.40 14.29 -4.60
CA ARG A 120 -18.60 13.54 -4.20
C ARG A 120 -19.87 14.14 -4.81
N TYR A 121 -19.95 15.46 -4.95
CA TYR A 121 -21.06 16.14 -5.60
C TYR A 121 -21.26 15.64 -7.04
N ILE A 122 -20.22 15.70 -7.86
CA ILE A 122 -20.35 15.31 -9.28
C ILE A 122 -20.70 13.83 -9.46
N HIS A 123 -20.31 12.97 -8.52
CA HIS A 123 -20.61 11.53 -8.54
C HIS A 123 -21.97 11.16 -7.95
N SER A 124 -22.65 12.09 -7.26
CA SER A 124 -23.90 11.78 -6.56
C SER A 124 -25.11 11.58 -7.48
N SER A 125 -25.05 12.00 -8.74
CA SER A 125 -26.07 11.69 -9.75
C SER A 125 -25.53 11.79 -11.17
N ALA A 126 -26.17 11.06 -12.11
CA ALA A 126 -25.82 11.13 -13.53
C ALA A 126 -25.98 12.55 -14.10
N THR A 127 -26.97 13.32 -13.61
CA THR A 127 -27.20 14.71 -14.02
C THR A 127 -26.07 15.64 -13.56
N ARG A 128 -25.62 15.50 -12.31
CA ARG A 128 -24.50 16.30 -11.77
C ARG A 128 -23.20 16.01 -12.52
N LEU A 129 -22.95 14.73 -12.84
CA LEU A 129 -21.81 14.34 -13.66
C LEU A 129 -21.89 14.93 -15.08
N ALA A 130 -23.08 14.93 -15.69
CA ALA A 130 -23.31 15.51 -17.00
C ALA A 130 -23.12 17.03 -17.00
N ASN A 131 -23.58 17.73 -15.96
CA ASN A 131 -23.37 19.17 -15.79
C ASN A 131 -21.89 19.52 -15.63
N TRP A 132 -21.15 18.78 -14.81
CA TRP A 132 -19.70 18.93 -14.71
C TRP A 132 -19.01 18.71 -16.06
N ARG A 133 -19.38 17.66 -16.81
CA ARG A 133 -18.82 17.41 -18.15
C ARG A 133 -19.07 18.55 -19.14
N LYS A 134 -20.17 19.29 -19.02
CA LYS A 134 -20.38 20.52 -19.81
C LYS A 134 -19.33 21.57 -19.46
N CYS A 135 -19.07 21.81 -18.17
CA CYS A 135 -18.01 22.72 -17.74
C CYS A 135 -16.62 22.28 -18.23
N VAL A 136 -16.32 20.99 -18.17
CA VAL A 136 -15.09 20.40 -18.73
C VAL A 136 -14.95 20.70 -20.23
N SER A 137 -16.05 20.59 -20.99
CA SER A 137 -16.06 20.91 -22.41
C SER A 137 -15.86 22.40 -22.71
N PHE A 138 -16.44 23.30 -21.89
CA PHE A 138 -16.26 24.75 -22.03
C PHE A 138 -14.81 25.18 -21.75
N GLU A 139 -14.12 24.48 -20.85
CA GLU A 139 -12.70 24.68 -20.57
C GLU A 139 -11.75 23.96 -21.56
N ASN A 140 -12.28 23.32 -22.61
CA ASN A 140 -11.51 22.53 -23.59
C ASN A 140 -10.64 21.43 -22.93
N LEU A 141 -11.12 20.82 -21.86
CA LEU A 141 -10.47 19.73 -21.15
C LEU A 141 -10.97 18.35 -21.64
N ASP A 142 -10.24 17.28 -21.30
CA ASP A 142 -10.62 15.91 -21.68
C ASP A 142 -11.91 15.45 -20.98
N ILE A 143 -13.00 15.39 -21.76
CA ILE A 143 -14.35 15.03 -21.30
C ILE A 143 -14.43 13.56 -20.83
N LYS A 144 -13.51 12.68 -21.28
CA LYS A 144 -13.51 11.27 -20.90
C LYS A 144 -12.87 10.99 -19.55
N GLY A 145 -12.12 11.95 -19.00
CA GLY A 145 -11.49 11.75 -17.71
C GLY A 145 -12.50 11.71 -16.56
N ILE A 146 -12.15 10.96 -15.52
CA ILE A 146 -12.94 10.79 -14.30
C ILE A 146 -12.03 11.14 -13.13
N VAL A 147 -12.57 11.88 -12.16
CA VAL A 147 -11.90 12.10 -10.88
C VAL A 147 -12.30 10.97 -9.92
N PRO A 148 -11.36 10.17 -9.40
CA PRO A 148 -11.71 9.07 -8.49
C PRO A 148 -12.18 9.59 -7.13
N LEU A 149 -12.99 8.79 -6.42
CA LEU A 149 -13.40 9.09 -5.05
C LEU A 149 -12.28 8.74 -4.05
N ASP A 150 -12.20 9.51 -2.96
CA ASP A 150 -11.26 9.24 -1.86
C ASP A 150 -11.71 8.05 -1.02
N VAL A 151 -10.75 7.19 -0.65
CA VAL A 151 -10.90 6.12 0.34
C VAL A 151 -10.09 6.54 1.56
N CYS A 152 -10.80 6.92 2.62
CA CYS A 152 -10.21 7.69 3.73
C CYS A 152 -9.05 6.99 4.47
N THR A 153 -8.90 5.67 4.31
CA THR A 153 -7.85 4.83 4.91
C THR A 153 -6.58 4.71 4.07
N ARG A 154 -6.51 5.32 2.87
CA ARG A 154 -5.34 5.19 1.97
C ARG A 154 -4.96 6.52 1.32
N TRP A 155 -3.76 6.99 1.65
CA TRP A 155 -3.10 8.14 1.01
C TRP A 155 -3.02 8.08 -0.53
N ASN A 156 -2.90 6.90 -1.14
CA ASN A 156 -2.91 6.74 -2.61
C ASN A 156 -4.22 7.23 -3.22
N SER A 157 -5.36 6.95 -2.58
CA SER A 157 -6.65 7.41 -3.07
C SER A 157 -6.83 8.91 -2.89
N THR A 158 -6.31 9.47 -1.79
CA THR A 158 -6.26 10.92 -1.57
C THR A 158 -5.38 11.61 -2.62
N TYR A 159 -4.21 11.04 -2.95
CA TYR A 159 -3.35 11.52 -4.02
C TYR A 159 -4.08 11.56 -5.36
N LEU A 160 -4.65 10.43 -5.78
CA LEU A 160 -5.37 10.29 -7.05
C LEU A 160 -6.60 11.20 -7.12
N LEU A 161 -7.32 11.39 -6.00
CA LEU A 161 -8.41 12.36 -5.88
C LEU A 161 -7.89 13.77 -6.17
N LEU A 162 -6.89 14.22 -5.42
CA LEU A 162 -6.39 15.60 -5.49
C LEU A 162 -5.75 15.90 -6.85
N GLU A 163 -4.91 15.00 -7.35
CA GLU A 163 -4.28 15.11 -8.68
C GLU A 163 -5.34 15.13 -9.78
N GLY A 164 -6.33 14.23 -9.71
CA GLY A 164 -7.44 14.20 -10.64
C GLY A 164 -8.30 15.47 -10.58
N ALA A 165 -8.63 15.95 -9.37
CA ALA A 165 -9.42 17.16 -9.18
C ALA A 165 -8.70 18.41 -9.67
N LEU A 166 -7.39 18.53 -9.40
CA LEU A 166 -6.56 19.66 -9.82
C LEU A 166 -6.52 19.80 -11.35
N LYS A 167 -6.47 18.68 -12.08
CA LYS A 167 -6.55 18.67 -13.56
C LYS A 167 -7.83 19.34 -14.08
N TYR A 168 -8.93 19.30 -13.32
CA TYR A 168 -10.22 19.88 -13.68
C TYR A 168 -10.60 21.10 -12.82
N GLN A 169 -9.65 21.74 -12.13
CA GLN A 169 -9.90 22.89 -11.26
C GLN A 169 -10.77 23.95 -11.95
N LYS A 170 -10.40 24.39 -13.16
CA LYS A 170 -11.15 25.39 -13.93
C LYS A 170 -12.58 24.98 -14.24
N ALA A 171 -12.82 23.69 -14.50
CA ALA A 171 -14.17 23.20 -14.76
C ALA A 171 -15.04 23.25 -13.49
N PHE A 172 -14.43 23.02 -12.32
CA PHE A 172 -15.11 23.15 -11.04
C PHE A 172 -15.34 24.62 -10.64
N GLU A 173 -14.38 25.52 -10.91
CA GLU A 173 -14.56 26.97 -10.74
C GLU A 173 -15.71 27.48 -11.62
N ARG A 174 -15.76 27.04 -12.89
CA ARG A 174 -16.88 27.34 -13.78
C ARG A 174 -18.23 26.83 -13.27
N MET A 175 -18.27 25.65 -12.64
CA MET A 175 -19.52 25.16 -12.02
C MET A 175 -20.04 26.10 -10.92
N LEU A 176 -19.13 26.79 -10.22
CA LEU A 176 -19.47 27.78 -9.19
C LEU A 176 -19.91 29.11 -9.82
N GLU A 177 -19.23 29.55 -10.88
CA GLU A 177 -19.46 30.85 -11.54
C GLU A 177 -20.72 30.87 -12.42
N ASP A 178 -20.92 29.82 -13.23
CA ASP A 178 -21.96 29.77 -14.28
C ASP A 178 -23.31 29.22 -13.75
N ASP A 179 -23.43 28.92 -12.45
CA ASP A 179 -24.61 28.33 -11.78
C ASP A 179 -25.26 27.18 -12.58
N VAL A 180 -24.40 26.29 -13.10
CA VAL A 180 -24.82 25.19 -14.02
C VAL A 180 -25.76 24.19 -13.34
N ASP A 181 -25.74 24.16 -12.01
CA ASP A 181 -26.69 23.45 -11.18
C ASP A 181 -27.06 24.30 -9.95
N PRO A 182 -28.31 24.78 -9.84
CA PRO A 182 -28.76 25.62 -8.71
C PRO A 182 -28.56 24.98 -7.34
N HIS A 183 -28.42 23.66 -7.27
CA HIS A 183 -28.22 22.93 -6.02
C HIS A 183 -26.74 22.85 -5.60
N PHE A 184 -25.81 23.27 -6.46
CA PHE A 184 -24.37 23.11 -6.23
C PHE A 184 -23.91 23.80 -4.95
N VAL A 185 -24.23 25.08 -4.78
CA VAL A 185 -23.88 25.83 -3.57
C VAL A 185 -24.62 25.28 -2.34
N SER A 186 -25.91 24.96 -2.49
CA SER A 186 -26.73 24.45 -1.39
C SER A 186 -26.20 23.13 -0.81
N PHE A 187 -25.59 22.28 -1.64
CA PHE A 187 -25.01 21.01 -1.19
C PHE A 187 -23.94 21.20 -0.11
N PHE A 188 -23.16 22.29 -0.16
CA PHE A 188 -22.15 22.57 0.86
C PHE A 188 -22.75 23.22 2.12
N MET A 189 -23.97 23.75 2.05
CA MET A 189 -24.68 24.30 3.20
C MET A 189 -25.40 23.22 4.02
N ASP A 190 -25.72 22.10 3.39
CA ASP A 190 -26.35 20.94 4.01
C ASP A 190 -25.40 20.17 4.94
N ASP A 191 -25.99 19.48 5.93
CA ASP A 191 -25.26 18.56 6.78
C ASP A 191 -24.80 17.31 6.03
N ASP A 192 -23.57 16.88 6.34
CA ASP A 192 -23.10 15.54 6.04
C ASP A 192 -23.83 14.55 6.96
N VAL A 193 -24.83 13.86 6.41
CA VAL A 193 -25.68 12.89 7.14
C VAL A 193 -24.84 11.79 7.79
N GLU A 194 -23.73 11.37 7.15
CA GLU A 194 -22.85 10.34 7.69
C GLU A 194 -21.99 10.86 8.84
N LYS A 195 -21.48 12.08 8.73
CA LYS A 195 -20.56 12.67 9.73
C LYS A 195 -21.22 13.55 10.78
N ARG A 196 -22.54 13.82 10.66
CA ARG A 196 -23.33 14.72 11.52
C ARG A 196 -22.68 16.10 11.71
N LYS A 197 -22.10 16.63 10.64
CA LYS A 197 -21.41 17.93 10.60
C LYS A 197 -21.71 18.61 9.27
N LYS A 198 -21.66 19.95 9.23
CA LYS A 198 -21.74 20.71 7.98
C LYS A 198 -20.66 20.26 7.00
N ARG A 199 -21.02 20.14 5.71
CA ARG A 199 -20.03 19.91 4.66
C ARG A 199 -19.09 21.12 4.57
N VAL A 200 -17.84 20.83 4.27
CA VAL A 200 -16.81 21.86 4.02
C VAL A 200 -16.81 22.15 2.52
N GLY A 201 -16.80 23.42 2.14
CA GLY A 201 -16.74 23.89 0.77
C GLY A 201 -17.79 24.97 0.46
N PRO A 202 -17.95 25.38 -0.81
CA PRO A 202 -17.13 24.97 -1.97
C PRO A 202 -15.65 25.36 -1.83
N PRO A 203 -14.72 24.69 -2.53
CA PRO A 203 -13.29 25.01 -2.45
C PRO A 203 -12.98 26.44 -2.89
N THR A 204 -12.09 27.09 -2.17
CA THR A 204 -11.51 28.41 -2.42
C THR A 204 -10.16 28.31 -3.12
N SER A 205 -9.60 29.43 -3.59
CA SER A 205 -8.23 29.46 -4.14
C SER A 205 -7.19 28.90 -3.16
N ASN A 206 -7.33 29.21 -1.87
CA ASN A 206 -6.43 28.70 -0.83
C ASN A 206 -6.51 27.17 -0.71
N ASP A 207 -7.71 26.58 -0.84
CA ASP A 207 -7.86 25.13 -0.78
C ASP A 207 -7.14 24.43 -1.94
N TRP A 208 -7.17 25.04 -3.14
CA TRP A 208 -6.44 24.55 -4.31
C TRP A 208 -4.92 24.71 -4.15
N ASP A 209 -4.45 25.81 -3.56
CA ASP A 209 -3.02 26.02 -3.31
C ASP A 209 -2.48 25.04 -2.26
N CYS A 210 -3.23 24.80 -1.18
CA CYS A 210 -2.95 23.72 -0.23
C CYS A 210 -2.91 22.34 -0.90
N ALA A 211 -3.84 22.05 -1.81
CA ALA A 211 -3.89 20.77 -2.53
C ALA A 211 -2.68 20.58 -3.45
N LYS A 212 -2.24 21.61 -4.18
CA LYS A 212 -1.03 21.57 -5.03
C LYS A 212 0.19 21.18 -4.20
N VAL A 213 0.40 21.86 -3.07
CA VAL A 213 1.49 21.55 -2.15
C VAL A 213 1.38 20.11 -1.67
N LEU A 214 0.21 19.67 -1.21
CA LEU A 214 0.02 18.31 -0.71
C LEU A 214 0.24 17.22 -1.76
N ILE A 215 -0.16 17.45 -3.01
CA ILE A 215 0.08 16.53 -4.14
C ILE A 215 1.58 16.29 -4.29
N GLU A 216 2.43 17.31 -4.16
CA GLU A 216 3.88 17.14 -4.22
C GLU A 216 4.41 16.18 -3.15
N PHE A 217 3.88 16.22 -1.92
CA PHE A 217 4.25 15.26 -0.86
C PHE A 217 3.72 13.85 -1.13
N LEU A 218 2.42 13.77 -1.42
CA LEU A 218 1.73 12.49 -1.61
C LEU A 218 2.25 11.72 -2.84
N LYS A 219 2.81 12.43 -3.83
CA LYS A 219 3.42 11.81 -5.01
C LYS A 219 4.56 10.86 -4.65
N PHE A 220 5.50 11.28 -3.81
CA PHE A 220 6.64 10.44 -3.42
C PHE A 220 6.19 9.14 -2.74
N TYR A 221 5.16 9.27 -1.92
CA TYR A 221 4.54 8.16 -1.24
C TYR A 221 3.74 7.23 -2.15
N TYR A 222 3.01 7.79 -3.11
CA TYR A 222 2.32 7.05 -4.14
C TYR A 222 3.31 6.25 -5.01
N GLU A 223 4.36 6.90 -5.49
CA GLU A 223 5.42 6.25 -6.29
C GLU A 223 6.18 5.17 -5.50
N ALA A 224 6.51 5.43 -4.23
CA ALA A 224 7.12 4.43 -3.36
C ALA A 224 6.17 3.23 -3.17
N THR A 225 4.88 3.48 -2.96
CA THR A 225 3.88 2.41 -2.80
C THR A 225 3.74 1.58 -4.07
N LEU A 226 3.77 2.20 -5.26
CA LEU A 226 3.76 1.47 -6.53
C LEU A 226 4.97 0.53 -6.64
N LYS A 227 6.17 0.99 -6.27
CA LYS A 227 7.37 0.14 -6.25
C LYS A 227 7.22 -1.04 -5.28
N PHE A 228 6.66 -0.80 -4.09
CA PHE A 228 6.46 -1.84 -3.07
C PHE A 228 5.29 -2.78 -3.37
N SER A 229 4.37 -2.40 -4.25
CA SER A 229 3.17 -3.20 -4.59
C SER A 229 3.47 -4.43 -5.48
N GLY A 230 4.71 -4.56 -5.95
CA GLY A 230 5.18 -5.74 -6.67
C GLY A 230 5.06 -7.00 -5.81
N SER A 231 4.23 -7.95 -6.23
CA SER A 231 3.99 -9.22 -5.54
C SER A 231 4.76 -10.41 -6.12
N LYS A 232 5.35 -10.24 -7.32
CA LYS A 232 6.12 -11.25 -8.05
C LYS A 232 7.62 -10.91 -8.14
N VAL A 233 8.02 -9.81 -7.53
CA VAL A 233 9.40 -9.33 -7.51
C VAL A 233 9.80 -9.04 -6.08
N VAL A 234 11.08 -9.23 -5.78
CA VAL A 234 11.60 -8.94 -4.44
C VAL A 234 11.69 -7.44 -4.25
N THR A 235 11.08 -6.94 -3.18
CA THR A 235 10.98 -5.51 -2.93
C THR A 235 11.81 -5.07 -1.72
N SER A 236 12.19 -5.99 -0.81
CA SER A 236 12.78 -5.66 0.52
C SER A 236 13.98 -4.71 0.46
N HIS A 237 14.84 -4.88 -0.54
CA HIS A 237 15.99 -4.02 -0.82
C HIS A 237 15.66 -2.57 -1.24
N GLN A 238 14.40 -2.26 -1.56
CA GLN A 238 14.01 -0.94 -2.08
C GLN A 238 13.54 0.02 -0.98
N VAL A 239 13.10 -0.49 0.17
CA VAL A 239 12.43 0.33 1.20
C VAL A 239 13.31 1.41 1.76
N PHE A 240 14.47 1.04 2.28
CA PHE A 240 15.34 1.99 2.94
C PHE A 240 15.80 3.11 1.98
N PRO A 241 16.24 2.83 0.74
CA PRO A 241 16.49 3.85 -0.27
C PRO A 241 15.30 4.79 -0.54
N GLN A 242 14.08 4.25 -0.66
CA GLN A 242 12.89 5.09 -0.86
C GLN A 242 12.60 5.96 0.37
N MET A 243 12.77 5.44 1.59
CA MET A 243 12.56 6.20 2.82
C MET A 243 13.58 7.34 2.96
N CYS A 244 14.86 7.08 2.66
CA CYS A 244 15.89 8.12 2.60
C CYS A 244 15.56 9.18 1.53
N ALA A 245 15.08 8.77 0.35
CA ALA A 245 14.68 9.71 -0.70
C ALA A 245 13.51 10.62 -0.26
N ILE A 246 12.50 10.05 0.41
CA ILE A 246 11.39 10.81 1.00
C ILE A 246 11.91 11.78 2.06
N TYR A 247 12.78 11.32 2.97
CA TYR A 247 13.36 12.16 4.02
C TYR A 247 14.11 13.37 3.45
N VAL A 248 15.06 13.13 2.52
CA VAL A 248 15.85 14.18 1.88
C VAL A 248 14.95 15.18 1.14
N GLN A 249 13.88 14.70 0.51
CA GLN A 249 12.93 15.59 -0.15
C GLN A 249 12.14 16.44 0.85
N PHE A 250 11.76 15.88 1.99
CA PHE A 250 11.05 16.62 3.02
C PHE A 250 11.93 17.70 3.65
N GLU A 251 13.22 17.43 3.85
CA GLU A 251 14.19 18.45 4.27
C GLU A 251 14.23 19.63 3.28
N LYS A 252 14.27 19.34 1.97
CA LYS A 252 14.21 20.40 0.94
C LYS A 252 12.94 21.22 1.01
N PHE A 253 11.78 20.57 1.20
CA PHE A 253 10.51 21.29 1.33
C PHE A 253 10.43 22.12 2.63
N CYS A 254 10.98 21.62 3.74
CA CYS A 254 11.10 22.38 4.99
C CYS A 254 12.04 23.58 4.87
N ALA A 255 13.01 23.52 3.95
CA ALA A 255 13.92 24.62 3.63
C ALA A 255 13.36 25.59 2.57
N SER A 256 12.14 25.37 2.05
CA SER A 256 11.52 26.24 1.05
C SER A 256 11.33 27.69 1.53
N GLU A 257 11.48 28.64 0.61
CA GLU A 257 11.15 30.06 0.84
C GLU A 257 9.62 30.31 0.82
N ASP A 258 8.87 29.44 0.13
CA ASP A 258 7.40 29.48 0.14
C ASP A 258 6.88 29.10 1.53
N SER A 259 6.16 30.05 2.16
CA SER A 259 5.68 29.91 3.53
C SER A 259 4.62 28.81 3.70
N LEU A 260 3.78 28.59 2.68
CA LEU A 260 2.76 27.54 2.65
C LEU A 260 3.43 26.17 2.53
N MET A 261 4.34 26.02 1.57
CA MET A 261 5.15 24.80 1.39
C MET A 261 5.90 24.46 2.68
N LYS A 262 6.63 25.42 3.25
CA LYS A 262 7.40 25.22 4.48
C LYS A 262 6.52 24.80 5.67
N SER A 263 5.37 25.44 5.84
CA SER A 263 4.43 25.15 6.94
C SER A 263 3.86 23.74 6.84
N ILE A 264 3.41 23.35 5.64
CA ILE A 264 2.89 22.01 5.36
C ILE A 264 4.01 20.97 5.49
N ALA A 265 5.17 21.22 4.88
CA ALA A 265 6.35 20.35 4.94
C ALA A 265 6.76 20.02 6.37
N THR A 266 6.94 21.07 7.20
CA THR A 266 7.33 20.93 8.60
C THR A 266 6.34 20.07 9.38
N SER A 267 5.05 20.22 9.06
CA SER A 267 3.98 19.49 9.73
C SER A 267 3.86 18.03 9.27
N ILE A 268 4.11 17.74 7.98
CA ILE A 268 4.15 16.36 7.44
C ILE A 268 5.42 15.65 7.94
N LYS A 269 6.57 16.31 7.85
CA LYS A 269 7.85 15.77 8.28
C LYS A 269 7.85 15.40 9.76
N ARG A 270 7.30 16.24 10.65
CA ARG A 270 7.15 15.90 12.08
C ARG A 270 6.42 14.56 12.31
N LYS A 271 5.50 14.20 11.42
CA LYS A 271 4.77 12.92 11.49
C LYS A 271 5.61 11.78 10.93
N PHE A 272 6.32 12.00 9.84
CA PHE A 272 7.30 11.06 9.32
C PHE A 272 8.36 10.72 10.38
N ASP A 273 8.95 11.75 11.01
CA ASP A 273 9.99 11.62 12.01
C ASP A 273 9.52 10.82 13.24
N LYS A 274 8.22 10.85 13.57
CA LYS A 274 7.65 10.03 14.65
C LYS A 274 7.79 8.52 14.41
N TYR A 275 7.80 8.09 13.15
CA TYR A 275 7.89 6.67 12.77
C TYR A 275 9.27 6.29 12.25
N TRP A 276 9.98 7.22 11.61
CA TRP A 276 11.22 6.96 10.87
C TRP A 276 12.36 7.94 11.21
N GLY A 277 12.14 8.91 12.09
CA GLY A 277 13.13 9.93 12.43
C GLY A 277 14.15 9.50 13.48
N ASN A 278 13.86 8.43 14.22
CA ASN A 278 14.83 7.81 15.10
C ASN A 278 15.46 6.60 14.41
N VAL A 279 16.74 6.72 14.07
CA VAL A 279 17.49 5.65 13.40
C VAL A 279 17.62 4.38 14.25
N ASP A 280 17.54 4.50 15.58
CA ASP A 280 17.61 3.36 16.52
C ASP A 280 16.37 2.46 16.42
N ASP A 281 15.23 3.02 15.98
CA ASP A 281 13.96 2.31 15.83
C ASP A 281 13.82 1.62 14.46
N ILE A 282 14.78 1.84 13.54
CA ILE A 282 14.74 1.24 12.20
C ILE A 282 14.93 -0.28 12.31
N ASN A 283 14.00 -1.02 11.72
CA ASN A 283 14.10 -2.47 11.66
C ASN A 283 15.37 -2.88 10.91
N LYS A 284 16.30 -3.52 11.64
CA LYS A 284 17.59 -3.97 11.12
C LYS A 284 17.46 -4.88 9.91
N MET A 285 16.37 -5.65 9.76
CA MET A 285 16.14 -6.48 8.57
C MET A 285 16.07 -5.65 7.27
N LEU A 286 15.51 -4.43 7.34
CA LEU A 286 15.48 -3.52 6.20
C LEU A 286 16.89 -3.08 5.81
N LEU A 287 17.76 -2.83 6.80
CA LEU A 287 19.16 -2.46 6.57
C LEU A 287 19.97 -3.66 6.04
N ILE A 288 19.71 -4.85 6.55
CA ILE A 288 20.31 -6.10 6.05
C ILE A 288 19.93 -6.33 4.58
N ALA A 289 18.68 -6.08 4.18
CA ALA A 289 18.27 -6.21 2.78
C ALA A 289 19.10 -5.31 1.84
N ILE A 290 19.53 -4.13 2.30
CA ILE A 290 20.44 -3.24 1.56
C ILE A 290 21.84 -3.81 1.50
N VAL A 291 22.37 -4.31 2.61
CA VAL A 291 23.71 -4.91 2.66
C VAL A 291 23.79 -6.15 1.75
N LEU A 292 22.71 -6.93 1.68
CA LEU A 292 22.59 -8.10 0.82
C LEU A 292 22.30 -7.75 -0.65
N ASP A 293 21.92 -6.51 -0.97
CA ASP A 293 21.87 -6.07 -2.36
C ASP A 293 23.29 -5.78 -2.84
N PRO A 294 23.80 -6.50 -3.83
CA PRO A 294 25.17 -6.37 -4.28
C PRO A 294 25.46 -5.01 -4.93
N ARG A 295 24.44 -4.22 -5.31
CA ARG A 295 24.60 -2.86 -5.84
C ARG A 295 24.79 -1.81 -4.74
N TYR A 296 24.33 -2.08 -3.53
CA TYR A 296 24.37 -1.14 -2.41
C TYR A 296 25.47 -1.51 -1.41
N LYS A 297 25.38 -2.69 -0.81
CA LYS A 297 26.28 -3.17 0.25
C LYS A 297 26.35 -2.20 1.43
N MET A 298 27.35 -2.39 2.29
CA MET A 298 27.57 -1.57 3.49
C MET A 298 27.93 -0.12 3.16
N GLU A 299 28.62 0.13 2.05
CA GLU A 299 29.07 1.48 1.65
C GLU A 299 27.88 2.40 1.35
N TYR A 300 26.88 1.92 0.61
CA TYR A 300 25.67 2.68 0.37
C TYR A 300 24.86 2.92 1.65
N LEU A 301 24.77 1.91 2.52
CA LEU A 301 24.08 2.04 3.80
C LEU A 301 24.68 3.18 4.64
N LEU A 302 26.01 3.27 4.72
CA LEU A 302 26.69 4.35 5.43
C LEU A 302 26.38 5.71 4.83
N PHE A 303 26.51 5.84 3.51
CA PHE A 303 26.17 7.07 2.79
C PHE A 303 24.75 7.54 3.12
N SER A 304 23.76 6.64 3.02
CA SER A 304 22.35 6.97 3.29
C SER A 304 22.05 7.23 4.77
N LEU A 305 22.76 6.59 5.70
CA LEU A 305 22.62 6.87 7.13
C LEU A 305 23.17 8.26 7.47
N SER A 306 24.27 8.69 6.85
CA SER A 306 24.84 10.02 7.05
C SER A 306 23.92 11.15 6.53
N ASP A 307 23.04 10.87 5.57
CA ASP A 307 22.04 11.84 5.08
C ASP A 307 20.88 12.05 6.06
N ILE A 308 20.61 11.08 6.95
CA ILE A 308 19.46 11.11 7.87
C ILE A 308 19.83 11.25 9.35
N GLU A 309 21.08 10.94 9.73
CA GLU A 309 21.60 11.08 11.09
C GLU A 309 22.87 11.94 11.07
N SER A 310 22.79 13.09 11.74
CA SER A 310 23.89 14.07 11.78
C SER A 310 25.00 13.70 12.76
N ASN A 311 24.77 12.76 13.69
CA ASN A 311 25.78 12.31 14.64
C ASN A 311 26.61 11.12 14.08
N PRO A 312 27.89 11.32 13.72
CA PRO A 312 28.72 10.26 13.12
C PRO A 312 28.89 9.04 14.03
N SER A 313 29.00 9.24 15.35
CA SER A 313 29.17 8.14 16.31
C SER A 313 27.96 7.19 16.31
N LYS A 314 26.75 7.72 16.13
CA LYS A 314 25.53 6.90 16.01
C LYS A 314 25.52 6.10 14.71
N VAL A 315 25.97 6.70 13.61
CA VAL A 315 26.10 6.01 12.32
C VAL A 315 27.08 4.84 12.45
N ASP A 316 28.22 5.04 13.12
CA ASP A 316 29.20 3.99 13.40
C ASP A 316 28.62 2.86 14.29
N GLU A 317 27.87 3.20 15.33
CA GLU A 317 27.20 2.24 16.20
C GLU A 317 26.16 1.39 15.45
N LEU A 318 25.34 2.02 14.59
CA LEU A 318 24.37 1.34 13.74
C LEU A 318 25.05 0.43 12.73
N GLN A 319 26.13 0.90 12.08
CA GLN A 319 26.93 0.10 11.17
C GLN A 319 27.43 -1.17 11.87
N LYS A 320 28.03 -1.00 13.06
CA LYS A 320 28.51 -2.13 13.85
C LYS A 320 27.37 -3.07 14.20
N GLY A 321 26.23 -2.55 14.65
CA GLY A 321 25.04 -3.33 14.98
C GLY A 321 24.48 -4.13 13.80
N VAL A 322 24.45 -3.55 12.59
CA VAL A 322 24.02 -4.25 11.36
C VAL A 322 25.01 -5.34 10.99
N LYS A 323 26.32 -5.06 11.07
CA LYS A 323 27.36 -6.06 10.80
C LYS A 323 27.31 -7.21 11.79
N ASP A 324 27.21 -6.93 13.08
CA ASP A 324 27.14 -7.95 14.13
C ASP A 324 25.86 -8.79 13.99
N PHE A 325 24.73 -8.17 13.64
CA PHE A 325 23.48 -8.88 13.37
C PHE A 325 23.58 -9.78 12.14
N LEU A 326 24.15 -9.29 11.03
CA LEU A 326 24.40 -10.10 9.84
C LEU A 326 25.35 -11.26 10.14
N MET A 327 26.42 -11.01 10.89
CA MET A 327 27.36 -12.05 11.30
C MET A 327 26.69 -13.06 12.24
N HIS A 328 25.78 -12.64 13.10
CA HIS A 328 25.01 -13.55 13.93
C HIS A 328 24.09 -14.44 13.08
N MET A 329 23.32 -13.85 12.15
CA MET A 329 22.54 -14.62 11.17
C MET A 329 23.45 -15.59 10.42
N TYR A 330 24.60 -15.12 9.97
CA TYR A 330 25.59 -15.90 9.27
C TYR A 330 26.14 -17.10 10.07
N GLU A 331 26.39 -16.92 11.37
CA GLU A 331 26.79 -18.00 12.29
C GLU A 331 25.70 -19.07 12.44
N VAL A 332 24.42 -18.70 12.35
CA VAL A 332 23.29 -19.65 12.33
C VAL A 332 23.33 -20.57 11.08
N TYR A 333 23.95 -20.15 9.97
CA TYR A 333 23.98 -20.89 8.70
C TYR A 333 25.38 -21.39 8.27
N LYS A 334 26.41 -21.25 9.12
CA LYS A 334 27.87 -21.15 8.85
C LYS A 334 28.56 -22.11 7.84
N VAL A 335 29.36 -21.49 6.92
CA VAL A 335 30.73 -21.76 6.39
C VAL A 335 31.25 -20.46 5.72
N ALA A 336 32.46 -19.99 6.12
CA ALA A 336 33.20 -18.76 5.73
C ALA A 336 32.95 -18.19 4.31
N ASP A 337 32.39 -16.98 4.18
CA ASP A 337 31.96 -16.42 2.91
C ASP A 337 32.48 -14.99 2.64
N LYS A 338 32.99 -14.74 1.44
CA LYS A 338 33.75 -13.52 1.07
C LYS A 338 32.86 -12.34 0.68
N TYR A 339 31.54 -12.54 0.59
CA TYR A 339 30.56 -11.59 0.06
C TYR A 339 30.69 -10.16 0.62
N LEU A 340 30.87 -10.03 1.93
CA LEU A 340 30.97 -8.74 2.62
C LEU A 340 32.17 -7.88 2.21
N PHE A 341 33.21 -8.51 1.65
CA PHE A 341 34.43 -7.84 1.22
C PHE A 341 34.48 -7.61 -0.29
N GLU A 342 33.45 -8.01 -1.03
CA GLU A 342 33.41 -7.82 -2.47
C GLU A 342 32.99 -6.42 -2.87
N LYS A 343 33.52 -5.93 -4.00
CA LYS A 343 33.13 -4.65 -4.57
C LYS A 343 31.63 -4.63 -4.95
N PRO A 344 30.94 -3.49 -4.82
CA PRO A 344 29.56 -3.34 -5.28
C PRO A 344 29.43 -3.53 -6.80
N GLN A 345 28.27 -4.02 -7.24
CA GLN A 345 27.86 -4.08 -8.64
C GLN A 345 27.44 -2.69 -9.13
N ASN A 346 27.46 -2.47 -10.45
CA ASN A 346 27.08 -1.19 -11.02
C ASN A 346 25.58 -0.91 -10.79
N LEU A 347 25.29 0.07 -9.93
CA LEU A 347 23.94 0.50 -9.59
C LEU A 347 23.13 1.00 -10.79
N LYS A 348 23.79 1.55 -11.82
CA LYS A 348 23.13 2.14 -13.00
C LYS A 348 22.84 1.12 -14.11
N ASN A 349 23.11 -0.17 -13.92
CA ASN A 349 22.79 -1.19 -14.91
C ASN A 349 21.27 -1.47 -14.95
N PRO A 350 20.55 -1.10 -16.02
CA PRO A 350 19.09 -1.29 -16.08
C PRO A 350 18.68 -2.76 -16.24
N ASN A 351 19.61 -3.64 -16.65
CA ASN A 351 19.34 -5.06 -16.91
C ASN A 351 19.76 -5.96 -15.73
N PHE A 352 19.97 -5.38 -14.54
CA PHE A 352 20.40 -6.15 -13.38
C PHE A 352 19.19 -6.77 -12.66
N GLU A 353 19.12 -8.10 -12.67
CA GLU A 353 18.10 -8.87 -11.95
C GLU A 353 18.68 -9.50 -10.67
N LEU A 354 18.15 -9.10 -9.51
CA LEU A 354 18.70 -9.45 -8.19
C LEU A 354 18.68 -10.96 -7.92
N LEU A 355 17.57 -11.63 -8.23
CA LEU A 355 17.44 -13.07 -8.01
C LEU A 355 18.32 -13.87 -8.97
N SER A 356 18.41 -13.46 -10.24
CA SER A 356 19.30 -14.08 -11.22
C SER A 356 20.76 -13.99 -10.78
N TRP A 357 21.19 -12.82 -10.29
CA TRP A 357 22.56 -12.64 -9.78
C TRP A 357 22.85 -13.58 -8.60
N TRP A 358 21.93 -13.66 -7.64
CA TRP A 358 22.10 -14.55 -6.50
C TRP A 358 22.04 -16.03 -6.89
N SER A 359 21.25 -16.39 -7.91
CA SER A 359 21.24 -17.74 -8.50
C SER A 359 22.58 -18.12 -9.08
N GLU A 360 23.16 -17.27 -9.92
CA GLU A 360 24.46 -17.50 -10.53
C GLU A 360 25.60 -17.56 -9.50
N ASN A 361 25.47 -16.82 -8.40
CA ASN A 361 26.51 -16.71 -7.38
C ASN A 361 26.27 -17.57 -6.14
N SER A 362 25.16 -18.31 -6.05
CA SER A 362 24.87 -19.16 -4.89
C SER A 362 25.92 -20.24 -4.62
N PRO A 363 26.58 -20.85 -5.64
CA PRO A 363 27.66 -21.81 -5.39
C PRO A 363 28.90 -21.15 -4.79
N ARG A 364 29.12 -19.86 -5.07
CA ARG A 364 30.22 -19.07 -4.51
C ARG A 364 29.89 -18.60 -3.10
N PHE A 365 28.64 -18.21 -2.86
CA PHE A 365 28.17 -17.67 -1.59
C PHE A 365 27.19 -18.62 -0.88
N LEU A 366 27.63 -19.83 -0.52
CA LEU A 366 26.75 -20.93 -0.10
C LEU A 366 25.85 -20.61 1.10
N VAL A 367 26.34 -19.79 2.02
CA VAL A 367 25.65 -19.45 3.27
C VAL A 367 24.89 -18.15 3.13
N VAL A 368 25.53 -17.13 2.59
CA VAL A 368 24.89 -15.82 2.41
C VAL A 368 23.75 -15.90 1.41
N SER A 369 23.83 -16.77 0.39
CA SER A 369 22.73 -16.97 -0.55
C SER A 369 21.47 -17.56 0.11
N LYS A 370 21.60 -18.42 1.13
CA LYS A 370 20.45 -18.91 1.90
C LYS A 370 19.79 -17.78 2.70
N ILE A 371 20.62 -16.96 3.36
CA ILE A 371 20.14 -15.77 4.06
C ILE A 371 19.47 -14.78 3.09
N ALA A 372 20.06 -14.58 1.91
CA ALA A 372 19.48 -13.75 0.87
C ALA A 372 18.10 -14.26 0.43
N LYS A 373 17.92 -15.58 0.24
CA LYS A 373 16.60 -16.16 -0.05
C LYS A 373 15.57 -15.84 1.04
N ASP A 374 15.96 -16.01 2.31
CA ASP A 374 15.06 -15.78 3.44
C ASP A 374 14.71 -14.28 3.58
N VAL A 375 15.68 -13.38 3.46
CA VAL A 375 15.48 -11.92 3.60
C VAL A 375 14.76 -11.31 2.41
N PHE A 376 15.07 -11.72 1.18
CA PHE A 376 14.38 -11.21 -0.01
C PHE A 376 12.99 -11.82 -0.20
N GLY A 377 12.74 -13.00 0.38
CA GLY A 377 11.41 -13.59 0.46
C GLY A 377 10.44 -12.81 1.34
N ILE A 378 10.91 -11.92 2.22
CA ILE A 378 10.03 -11.10 3.08
C ILE A 378 9.28 -10.07 2.21
N PRO A 379 7.93 -10.13 2.15
CA PRO A 379 7.14 -9.09 1.51
C PRO A 379 7.14 -7.83 2.39
N ILE A 380 7.42 -6.66 1.82
CA ILE A 380 7.35 -5.40 2.58
C ILE A 380 5.92 -4.95 2.83
N SER A 381 5.02 -5.26 1.89
CA SER A 381 3.68 -4.72 1.89
C SER A 381 2.65 -5.83 2.00
N THR A 382 1.69 -5.65 2.91
CA THR A 382 0.49 -6.48 2.98
C THR A 382 -0.49 -6.20 1.84
N VAL A 383 -0.28 -5.12 1.05
CA VAL A 383 -1.10 -4.76 -0.13
C VAL A 383 -1.08 -5.85 -1.19
N ALA A 384 0.02 -6.61 -1.31
CA ALA A 384 0.07 -7.76 -2.22
C ALA A 384 -1.03 -8.80 -1.91
N SER A 385 -1.42 -8.94 -0.64
CA SER A 385 -2.50 -9.81 -0.17
C SER A 385 -3.90 -9.15 -0.25
N GLU A 386 -4.02 -7.86 -0.59
CA GLU A 386 -5.33 -7.20 -0.76
C GLU A 386 -6.11 -7.69 -1.98
N SER A 387 -5.41 -8.23 -2.98
CA SER A 387 -6.02 -8.96 -4.10
C SER A 387 -6.88 -10.13 -3.61
N ALA A 388 -6.48 -10.80 -2.52
CA ALA A 388 -7.25 -11.88 -1.90
C ALA A 388 -8.56 -11.38 -1.30
N PHE A 389 -8.60 -10.19 -0.70
CA PHE A 389 -9.85 -9.59 -0.20
C PHE A 389 -10.77 -9.16 -1.34
N SER A 390 -10.22 -8.68 -2.46
CA SER A 390 -11.01 -8.34 -3.64
C SER A 390 -11.62 -9.60 -4.29
N LEU A 391 -10.83 -10.68 -4.39
CA LEU A 391 -11.30 -11.98 -4.87
C LEU A 391 -12.33 -12.60 -3.90
N GLY A 392 -12.02 -12.60 -2.61
CA GLY A 392 -12.92 -13.04 -1.54
C GLY A 392 -14.22 -12.25 -1.53
N GLY A 393 -14.19 -10.93 -1.72
CA GLY A 393 -15.40 -10.10 -1.84
C GLY A 393 -16.26 -10.44 -3.06
N ARG A 394 -15.65 -10.85 -4.18
CA ARG A 394 -16.39 -11.36 -5.36
C ARG A 394 -17.01 -12.74 -5.12
N ILE A 395 -16.37 -13.56 -4.29
CA ILE A 395 -16.84 -14.91 -3.92
C ILE A 395 -17.90 -14.85 -2.80
N VAL A 396 -17.80 -13.87 -1.89
CA VAL A 396 -18.55 -13.73 -0.63
C VAL A 396 -19.62 -12.63 -0.70
N ASP A 397 -19.99 -12.16 -1.91
CA ASP A 397 -21.00 -11.11 -2.08
C ASP A 397 -22.32 -11.48 -1.34
N PRO A 398 -22.95 -10.54 -0.59
CA PRO A 398 -24.22 -10.77 0.12
C PRO A 398 -25.36 -11.34 -0.76
N PHE A 399 -25.26 -11.20 -2.09
CA PHE A 399 -26.21 -11.78 -3.04
C PHE A 399 -25.79 -13.15 -3.61
N ARG A 400 -24.59 -13.68 -3.32
CA ARG A 400 -24.01 -14.83 -4.06
C ARG A 400 -23.42 -16.00 -3.24
N ALA A 401 -23.30 -15.96 -1.92
CA ALA A 401 -22.60 -17.03 -1.21
C ALA A 401 -23.51 -18.01 -0.44
N SER A 402 -23.72 -19.22 -0.98
CA SER A 402 -24.17 -20.42 -0.23
C SER A 402 -22.99 -21.28 0.26
N LEU A 403 -21.76 -20.78 0.13
CA LEU A 403 -20.54 -21.50 0.40
C LEU A 403 -20.18 -21.46 1.89
N THR A 404 -19.75 -22.60 2.42
CA THR A 404 -19.20 -22.64 3.78
C THR A 404 -17.87 -21.87 3.84
N PRO A 405 -17.48 -21.31 5.00
CA PRO A 405 -16.19 -20.63 5.15
C PRO A 405 -14.99 -21.46 4.67
N LYS A 406 -15.03 -22.79 4.87
CA LYS A 406 -14.00 -23.72 4.38
C LYS A 406 -13.94 -23.81 2.85
N MET A 407 -15.09 -23.74 2.17
CA MET A 407 -15.12 -23.75 0.69
C MET A 407 -14.63 -22.43 0.12
N VAL A 408 -14.96 -21.30 0.76
CA VAL A 408 -14.43 -19.98 0.40
C VAL A 408 -12.91 -19.96 0.56
N GLU A 409 -12.40 -20.43 1.70
CA GLU A 409 -10.96 -20.55 1.95
C GLU A 409 -10.27 -21.41 0.89
N ALA A 410 -10.79 -22.61 0.63
CA ALA A 410 -10.23 -23.50 -0.39
C ALA A 410 -10.19 -22.84 -1.78
N LEU A 411 -11.29 -22.19 -2.21
CA LEU A 411 -11.34 -21.51 -3.49
C LEU A 411 -10.32 -20.38 -3.60
N VAL A 412 -10.19 -19.55 -2.56
CA VAL A 412 -9.21 -18.46 -2.53
C VAL A 412 -7.77 -19.00 -2.55
N CYS A 413 -7.48 -20.04 -1.75
CA CYS A 413 -6.15 -20.67 -1.70
C CYS A 413 -5.77 -21.38 -3.02
N THR A 414 -6.73 -21.92 -3.78
CA THR A 414 -6.45 -22.58 -5.07
C THR A 414 -6.41 -21.62 -6.27
N SER A 415 -6.78 -20.35 -6.08
CA SER A 415 -6.89 -19.36 -7.17
C SER A 415 -5.61 -18.52 -7.39
N ASP A 416 -4.55 -18.76 -6.60
CA ASP A 416 -3.29 -17.98 -6.59
C ASP A 416 -2.19 -18.56 -7.50
#